data_AF-F8Q439-F1
#
_entry.id   AF-F8Q439-F1
#
_cell.length_a   1.000
_cell.length_b   1.000
_cell.length_c   1.000
_cell.angle_alpha   90.00
_cell.angle_beta   90.00
_cell.angle_gamma   90.00
#
_symmetry.space_group_name_H-M   'P 1'
#
loop_
_entity.id
_entity.type
_entity.pdbx_description
1 polymer ?
#
loop_
_entity_poly.entity_id
_entity_poly.type
_entity_poly.pdbx_seq_one_letter_code
_entity_poly.pdbx_strand_id
1 'polypeptide(L)'
;MAREERERVMDCAVALYREELEKPTSSRKGLRTICKQVQDEYLKSTKTHIHINPTTLGRRAKGGKSMAQVNAEKGWLTDDEAEMVIQRAVDLAKGGYPLSHRRLKEFVDDVLRMRLGDAFPPHGVGKNWTDRFVEKHSARLDHCFFRIQPIDTSAHGLGPMALPSMDFPAYSAIS
;
A
#
# COMPACT_ATOMS: atom_id res chain seq x y z
N MET A 1 -6.09 -2.46 -9.00
CA MET A 1 -6.45 -3.53 -9.96
C MET A 1 -6.11 -3.15 -11.41
N ALA A 2 -6.89 -2.29 -12.09
CA ALA A 2 -6.70 -2.03 -13.55
C ALA A 2 -5.31 -1.53 -13.99
N ARG A 3 -4.60 -0.77 -13.14
CA ARG A 3 -3.24 -0.27 -13.45
C ARG A 3 -2.19 -1.37 -13.40
N GLU A 4 -2.23 -2.21 -12.35
CA GLU A 4 -1.30 -3.31 -12.16
C GLU A 4 -1.49 -4.40 -13.22
N GLU A 5 -2.75 -4.70 -13.56
CA GLU A 5 -3.07 -5.65 -14.63
C GLU A 5 -2.51 -5.17 -15.97
N ARG A 6 -2.70 -3.89 -16.30
CA ARG A 6 -2.11 -3.31 -17.51
C ARG A 6 -0.59 -3.35 -17.51
N GLU A 7 0.04 -3.20 -16.35
CA GLU A 7 1.50 -3.29 -16.20
C GLU A 7 1.98 -4.73 -16.41
N ARG A 8 1.34 -5.73 -15.80
CA ARG A 8 1.63 -7.15 -16.01
C ARG A 8 1.51 -7.57 -17.48
N VAL A 9 0.43 -7.14 -18.14
CA VAL A 9 0.21 -7.41 -19.58
C VAL A 9 1.29 -6.74 -20.43
N MET A 10 1.71 -5.55 -20.06
CA MET A 10 2.80 -4.84 -20.75
C MET A 10 4.15 -5.55 -20.58
N ASP A 11 4.46 -6.03 -19.37
CA ASP A 11 5.71 -6.71 -19.10
C ASP A 11 5.76 -8.09 -19.80
N CYS A 12 4.63 -8.80 -19.86
CA CYS A 12 4.49 -10.00 -20.69
C CYS A 12 4.75 -9.71 -22.18
N ALA A 13 4.17 -8.63 -22.72
CA ALA A 13 4.43 -8.23 -24.11
C ALA A 13 5.91 -7.88 -24.35
N VAL A 14 6.58 -7.25 -23.39
CA VAL A 14 8.02 -6.93 -23.47
C VAL A 14 8.85 -8.21 -23.49
N ALA A 15 8.55 -9.19 -22.63
CA ALA A 15 9.25 -10.47 -22.60
C ALA A 15 9.12 -11.20 -23.94
N LEU A 16 7.89 -11.36 -24.44
CA LEU A 16 7.63 -12.00 -25.73
C LEU A 16 8.34 -11.29 -26.88
N TYR A 17 8.37 -9.96 -26.89
CA TYR A 17 9.08 -9.23 -27.94
C TYR A 17 10.60 -9.40 -27.86
N ARG A 18 11.17 -9.51 -26.65
CA ARG A 18 12.60 -9.77 -26.47
C ARG A 18 13.00 -11.14 -26.99
N GLU A 19 12.23 -12.18 -26.67
CA GLU A 19 12.42 -13.52 -27.23
C GLU A 19 12.34 -13.49 -28.78
N GLU A 20 11.42 -12.69 -29.31
CA GLU A 20 11.27 -12.54 -30.76
C GLU A 20 12.42 -11.79 -31.43
N LEU A 21 13.15 -10.96 -30.69
CA LEU A 21 14.37 -10.31 -31.19
C LEU A 21 15.55 -11.30 -31.29
N GLU A 22 15.53 -12.42 -30.58
CA GLU A 22 16.58 -13.44 -30.67
C GLU A 22 16.46 -14.30 -31.94
N LYS A 23 15.26 -14.39 -32.51
CA LYS A 23 15.01 -15.13 -33.76
C LYS A 23 15.76 -14.53 -34.95
N PRO A 24 16.01 -15.25 -36.05
CA PRO A 24 16.56 -14.66 -37.26
C PRO A 24 15.59 -13.65 -37.90
N THR A 25 16.11 -12.56 -38.46
CA THR A 25 15.33 -11.42 -39.01
C THR A 25 14.23 -11.84 -39.98
N SER A 26 14.41 -12.92 -40.74
CA SER A 26 13.44 -13.48 -41.67
C SER A 26 12.15 -14.00 -41.03
N SER A 27 12.18 -14.31 -39.73
CA SER A 27 11.07 -14.93 -39.00
C SER A 27 10.61 -14.10 -37.81
N ARG A 28 11.21 -12.91 -37.58
CA ARG A 28 10.84 -12.03 -36.48
C ARG A 28 9.48 -11.41 -36.72
N LYS A 29 8.62 -11.43 -35.69
CA LYS A 29 7.36 -10.69 -35.71
C LYS A 29 7.61 -9.22 -35.35
N GLY A 30 6.90 -8.32 -36.02
CA GLY A 30 6.94 -6.89 -35.70
C GLY A 30 6.20 -6.56 -34.39
N LEU A 31 6.52 -5.41 -33.81
CA LEU A 31 5.90 -4.89 -32.58
C LEU A 31 4.37 -4.92 -32.60
N ARG A 32 3.76 -4.50 -33.72
CA ARG A 32 2.29 -4.48 -33.88
C ARG A 32 1.67 -5.87 -33.81
N THR A 33 2.34 -6.87 -34.38
CA THR A 33 1.89 -8.25 -34.37
C THR A 33 1.94 -8.83 -32.96
N ILE A 34 3.02 -8.57 -32.22
CA ILE A 34 3.14 -9.00 -30.82
C ILE A 34 2.10 -8.29 -29.95
N CYS A 35 1.91 -6.97 -30.11
CA CYS A 35 0.84 -6.26 -29.38
C CYS A 35 -0.53 -6.89 -29.63
N LYS A 36 -0.87 -7.18 -30.89
CA LYS A 36 -2.17 -7.80 -31.22
C LYS A 36 -2.30 -9.20 -30.62
N GLN A 37 -1.25 -10.02 -30.73
CA GLN A 37 -1.23 -11.37 -30.16
C GLN A 37 -1.51 -11.35 -28.65
N VAL A 38 -0.82 -10.49 -27.90
CA VAL A 38 -1.01 -10.37 -26.45
C VAL A 38 -2.38 -9.83 -26.09
N GLN A 39 -2.90 -8.86 -26.86
CA GLN A 39 -4.26 -8.34 -26.67
C GLN A 39 -5.32 -9.41 -26.89
N ASP A 40 -5.19 -10.19 -27.97
CA ASP A 40 -6.12 -11.26 -28.32
C ASP A 40 -6.08 -12.39 -27.28
N GLU A 41 -4.89 -12.76 -26.80
CA GLU A 41 -4.71 -13.77 -25.77
C GLU A 41 -5.31 -13.33 -24.42
N TYR A 42 -5.06 -12.08 -24.02
CA TYR A 42 -5.63 -11.52 -22.81
C TYR A 42 -7.16 -11.37 -22.88
N LEU A 43 -7.69 -11.02 -24.06
CA LEU A 43 -9.13 -10.95 -24.29
C LEU A 43 -9.76 -12.34 -24.17
N LYS A 44 -9.11 -13.40 -24.67
CA LYS A 44 -9.60 -14.78 -24.55
C LYS A 44 -9.64 -15.25 -23.10
N SER A 45 -8.61 -14.96 -22.30
CA SER A 45 -8.54 -15.40 -20.91
C SER A 45 -9.46 -14.61 -19.98
N THR A 46 -9.51 -13.29 -20.14
CA THR A 46 -10.07 -12.38 -19.13
C THR A 46 -11.35 -11.70 -19.60
N LYS A 47 -11.74 -11.89 -20.87
CA LYS A 47 -12.88 -11.21 -21.55
C LYS A 47 -12.83 -9.69 -21.48
N THR A 48 -11.66 -9.13 -21.17
CA THR A 48 -11.43 -7.70 -20.99
C THR A 48 -10.45 -7.22 -22.05
N HIS A 49 -10.80 -6.13 -22.73
CA HIS A 49 -9.94 -5.55 -23.76
C HIS A 49 -8.97 -4.54 -23.15
N ILE A 50 -7.66 -4.80 -23.28
CA ILE A 50 -6.59 -3.88 -22.87
C ILE A 50 -5.86 -3.38 -24.11
N HIS A 51 -5.78 -2.07 -24.30
CA HIS A 51 -5.00 -1.50 -25.39
C HIS A 51 -3.52 -1.33 -25.02
N ILE A 52 -2.63 -1.97 -25.81
CA ILE A 52 -1.18 -1.85 -25.72
C ILE A 52 -0.66 -1.00 -26.88
N ASN A 53 0.05 0.09 -26.58
CA ASN A 53 0.64 0.95 -27.59
C ASN A 53 1.99 0.36 -28.09
N PRO A 54 2.15 0.08 -29.40
CA PRO A 54 3.37 -0.52 -29.95
C PRO A 54 4.63 0.33 -29.75
N THR A 55 4.51 1.66 -29.75
CA THR A 55 5.64 2.57 -29.52
C THR A 55 6.12 2.48 -28.07
N THR A 56 5.19 2.39 -27.11
CA THR A 56 5.52 2.21 -25.70
C THR A 56 6.16 0.85 -25.45
N LEU A 57 5.68 -0.21 -26.10
CA LEU A 57 6.29 -1.53 -26.06
C LEU A 57 7.75 -1.49 -26.56
N GLY A 58 7.98 -0.89 -27.73
CA GLY A 58 9.33 -0.75 -28.30
C GLY A 58 10.27 0.07 -27.42
N ARG A 59 9.77 1.13 -26.78
CA ARG A 59 10.54 1.91 -25.79
C ARG A 59 10.91 1.08 -24.56
N ARG A 60 9.95 0.34 -23.99
CA ARG A 60 10.20 -0.53 -22.82
C ARG A 60 11.18 -1.66 -23.14
N ALA A 61 11.04 -2.28 -24.31
CA ALA A 61 11.94 -3.36 -24.74
C ALA A 61 13.41 -2.91 -24.80
N LYS A 62 13.66 -1.67 -25.22
CA LYS A 62 14.98 -1.02 -25.26
C LYS A 62 15.51 -0.54 -23.90
N GLY A 63 14.82 -0.85 -22.80
CA GLY A 63 15.23 -0.45 -21.45
C GLY A 63 14.56 0.83 -20.93
N GLY A 64 13.56 1.36 -21.62
CA GLY A 64 12.77 2.48 -21.12
C GLY A 64 11.96 2.09 -19.87
N LYS A 65 12.00 2.94 -18.84
CA LYS A 65 11.30 2.71 -17.57
C LYS A 65 9.79 2.97 -17.70
N SER A 66 8.99 2.25 -16.91
CA SER A 66 7.56 2.55 -16.82
C SER A 66 7.30 3.82 -16.02
N MET A 67 6.14 4.45 -16.20
CA MET A 67 5.73 5.55 -15.32
C MET A 67 5.56 5.10 -13.86
N ALA A 68 5.21 3.83 -13.62
CA ALA A 68 5.20 3.30 -12.25
C ALA A 68 6.62 3.21 -11.68
N GLN A 69 7.57 2.71 -12.45
CA GLN A 69 8.98 2.61 -12.07
C GLN A 69 9.62 3.98 -11.86
N VAL A 70 9.39 4.94 -12.77
CA VAL A 70 9.86 6.33 -12.61
C VAL A 70 9.24 6.99 -11.38
N ASN A 71 7.96 6.70 -11.07
CA ASN A 71 7.33 7.24 -9.86
C ASN A 71 7.82 6.54 -8.59
N ALA A 72 8.14 5.25 -8.65
CA ALA A 72 8.76 4.52 -7.54
C ALA A 72 10.16 5.08 -7.25
N GLU A 73 10.95 5.35 -8.28
CA GLU A 73 12.27 6.00 -8.14
C GLU A 73 12.20 7.42 -7.60
N LYS A 74 11.10 8.13 -7.83
CA LYS A 74 10.82 9.45 -7.27
C LYS A 74 10.15 9.39 -5.89
N GLY A 75 9.90 8.20 -5.37
CA GLY A 75 9.32 8.02 -4.04
C GLY A 75 10.29 8.49 -2.96
N TRP A 76 9.75 9.06 -1.89
CA TRP A 76 10.56 9.41 -0.72
C TRP A 76 11.12 8.17 -0.02
N LEU A 77 10.31 7.11 0.07
CA LEU A 77 10.65 5.86 0.74
C LEU A 77 11.14 4.80 -0.25
N THR A 78 12.13 4.02 0.17
CA THR A 78 12.44 2.73 -0.46
C THR A 78 11.31 1.72 -0.20
N ASP A 79 11.29 0.62 -0.93
CA ASP A 79 10.29 -0.44 -0.70
C ASP A 79 10.41 -1.02 0.72
N ASP A 80 11.64 -1.19 1.23
CA ASP A 80 11.88 -1.66 2.61
C ASP A 80 11.38 -0.65 3.65
N GLU A 81 11.62 0.65 3.43
CA GLU A 81 11.13 1.70 4.33
C GLU A 81 9.60 1.78 4.31
N ALA A 82 8.98 1.65 3.13
CA ALA A 82 7.53 1.60 3.00
C ALA A 82 6.94 0.40 3.75
N GLU A 83 7.57 -0.78 3.66
CA GLU A 83 7.15 -1.98 4.37
C GLU A 83 7.22 -1.80 5.88
N MET A 84 8.32 -1.22 6.40
CA MET A 84 8.47 -0.89 7.81
C MET A 84 7.37 0.06 8.30
N VAL A 85 7.05 1.10 7.51
CA VAL A 85 5.97 2.05 7.84
C VAL A 85 4.61 1.37 7.89
N ILE A 86 4.32 0.47 6.94
CA ILE A 86 3.06 -0.29 6.93
C ILE A 86 2.99 -1.23 8.13
N GLN A 87 4.07 -1.95 8.45
CA GLN A 87 4.09 -2.85 9.59
C GLN A 87 3.87 -2.10 10.91
N ARG A 88 4.54 -0.96 11.08
CA ARG A 88 4.35 -0.10 12.25
C ARG A 88 2.91 0.40 12.36
N ALA A 89 2.28 0.78 11.25
CA ALA A 89 0.88 1.18 11.20
C ALA A 89 -0.06 0.07 11.66
N VAL A 90 0.17 -1.16 11.19
CA VAL A 90 -0.60 -2.35 11.56
C VAL A 90 -0.44 -2.67 13.05
N ASP A 91 0.79 -2.58 13.58
CA ASP A 91 1.05 -2.85 14.99
C ASP A 91 0.39 -1.82 15.91
N LEU A 92 0.38 -0.54 15.52
CA LEU A 92 -0.34 0.51 16.24
C LEU A 92 -1.85 0.25 16.25
N ALA A 93 -2.42 -0.16 15.11
CA ALA A 93 -3.84 -0.48 15.00
C ALA A 93 -4.21 -1.71 15.86
N LYS A 94 -3.35 -2.74 15.89
CA LYS A 94 -3.52 -3.91 16.79
C LYS A 94 -3.50 -3.51 18.26
N GLY A 95 -2.70 -2.52 18.63
CA GLY A 95 -2.66 -1.95 19.98
C GLY A 95 -3.85 -1.07 20.35
N GLY A 96 -4.85 -0.92 19.46
CA GLY A 96 -6.03 -0.08 19.69
C GLY A 96 -5.81 1.41 19.45
N TYR A 97 -4.65 1.79 18.87
CA TYR A 97 -4.36 3.18 18.53
C TYR A 97 -4.62 3.42 17.04
N PRO A 98 -5.70 4.13 16.67
CA PRO A 98 -5.93 4.44 15.26
C PRO A 98 -4.77 5.26 14.70
N LEU A 99 -4.30 4.88 13.52
CA LEU A 99 -3.24 5.62 12.86
C LEU A 99 -3.82 6.95 12.36
N SER A 100 -3.23 8.07 12.78
CA SER A 100 -3.58 9.39 12.25
C SER A 100 -2.61 9.79 11.14
N HIS A 101 -3.08 10.56 10.17
CA HIS A 101 -2.22 11.13 9.12
C HIS A 101 -1.03 11.91 9.72
N ARG A 102 -1.24 12.59 10.85
CA ARG A 102 -0.17 13.29 11.57
C ARG A 102 0.92 12.34 12.06
N ARG A 103 0.55 11.25 12.76
CA ARG A 103 1.52 10.27 13.27
C ARG A 103 2.26 9.54 12.16
N LEU A 104 1.56 9.23 11.06
CA LEU A 104 2.18 8.66 9.87
C LEU A 104 3.22 9.61 9.28
N LYS A 105 2.90 10.90 9.16
CA LYS A 105 3.84 11.92 8.69
C LYS A 105 5.06 12.04 9.61
N GLU A 106 4.85 12.15 10.92
CA GLU A 106 5.93 12.26 11.91
C GLU A 106 6.90 11.08 11.81
N PHE A 107 6.37 9.85 11.79
CA PHE A 107 7.20 8.64 11.69
C PHE A 107 8.00 8.59 10.39
N VAL A 108 7.36 8.91 9.25
CA VAL A 108 8.02 8.92 7.95
C VAL A 108 9.08 10.02 7.86
N ASP A 109 8.78 11.22 8.36
CA ASP A 109 9.74 12.32 8.41
C ASP A 109 10.96 11.95 9.25
N ASP A 110 10.78 11.25 10.38
CA ASP A 110 11.89 10.80 11.23
C ASP A 110 12.77 9.76 10.53
N VAL A 111 12.16 8.76 9.88
CA VAL A 111 12.89 7.76 9.08
C VAL A 111 13.69 8.44 7.97
N LEU A 112 13.07 9.37 7.24
CA LEU A 112 13.72 10.08 6.13
C LEU A 112 14.81 11.03 6.61
N ARG A 113 14.62 11.71 7.74
CA ARG A 113 15.67 12.54 8.37
C ARG A 113 16.86 11.69 8.80
N MET A 114 16.64 10.51 9.36
CA MET A 114 17.72 9.61 9.75
C MET A 114 18.53 9.13 8.54
N ARG A 115 17.87 8.85 7.41
CA ARG A 115 18.56 8.37 6.19
C ARG A 115 19.19 9.47 5.34
N LEU A 116 18.46 10.56 5.11
CA LEU A 116 18.82 11.61 4.14
C LEU A 116 19.47 12.83 4.81
N GLY A 117 19.32 12.99 6.14
CA GLY A 117 19.85 14.15 6.87
C GLY A 117 19.39 15.47 6.26
N ASP A 118 20.36 16.33 5.96
CA ASP A 118 20.14 17.67 5.41
C ASP A 118 19.60 17.67 3.97
N ALA A 119 19.67 16.54 3.26
CA ALA A 119 19.06 16.42 1.93
C ALA A 119 17.54 16.29 1.99
N PHE A 120 16.97 16.01 3.18
CA PHE A 120 15.54 15.95 3.38
C PHE A 120 14.95 17.35 3.64
N PRO A 121 13.84 17.73 2.99
CA PRO A 121 13.25 19.04 3.21
C PRO A 121 12.85 19.27 4.67
N PRO A 122 13.09 20.47 5.23
CA PRO A 122 12.81 20.75 6.65
C PRO A 122 11.32 20.65 7.00
N HIS A 123 10.45 20.89 6.01
CA HIS A 123 9.00 20.78 6.14
C HIS A 123 8.47 19.33 6.09
N GLY A 124 9.34 18.36 5.79
CA GLY A 124 9.00 16.96 5.71
C GLY A 124 8.32 16.57 4.39
N VAL A 125 7.66 15.42 4.39
CA VAL A 125 6.87 14.97 3.24
C VAL A 125 5.72 15.94 2.94
N GLY A 126 5.36 16.04 1.66
CA GLY A 126 4.33 16.98 1.19
C GLY A 126 2.94 16.72 1.78
N LYS A 127 2.08 17.76 1.79
CA LYS A 127 0.76 17.75 2.46
C LYS A 127 -0.15 16.56 2.08
N ASN A 128 -0.17 16.18 0.81
CA ASN A 128 -1.04 15.08 0.32
C ASN A 128 -0.31 13.72 0.28
N TRP A 129 0.90 13.64 0.84
CA TRP A 129 1.70 12.43 0.77
C TRP A 129 1.05 11.30 1.59
N THR A 130 0.56 11.61 2.78
CA THR A 130 -0.09 10.63 3.66
C THR A 130 -1.35 10.05 3.05
N ASP A 131 -2.16 10.88 2.38
CA ASP A 131 -3.38 10.42 1.70
C ASP A 131 -3.03 9.46 0.56
N ARG A 132 -2.05 9.84 -0.27
CA ARG A 132 -1.57 9.01 -1.37
C ARG A 132 -0.95 7.70 -0.88
N PHE A 133 -0.25 7.73 0.25
CA PHE A 133 0.34 6.54 0.86
C PHE A 133 -0.73 5.57 1.35
N VAL A 134 -1.74 6.09 2.06
CA VAL A 134 -2.88 5.29 2.55
C VAL A 134 -3.67 4.73 1.38
N GLU A 135 -3.96 5.52 0.35
CA GLU A 135 -4.69 5.06 -0.84
C GLU A 135 -3.92 3.95 -1.57
N LYS A 136 -2.60 4.13 -1.76
CA LYS A 136 -1.72 3.14 -2.40
C LYS A 136 -1.68 1.82 -1.62
N HIS A 137 -1.71 1.87 -0.29
CA HIS A 137 -1.62 0.69 0.58
C HIS A 137 -2.94 0.35 1.28
N SER A 138 -4.06 0.79 0.71
CA SER A 138 -5.41 0.68 1.28
C SER A 138 -5.74 -0.75 1.70
N ALA A 139 -5.45 -1.75 0.86
CA ALA A 139 -5.70 -3.15 1.20
C ALA A 139 -5.09 -3.61 2.55
N ARG A 140 -4.01 -2.97 3.00
CA ARG A 140 -3.34 -3.27 4.29
C ARG A 140 -3.66 -2.25 5.38
N LEU A 141 -3.96 -1.01 5.01
CA LEU A 141 -4.12 0.11 5.95
C LEU A 141 -5.57 0.52 6.21
N ASP A 142 -6.54 0.06 5.42
CA ASP A 142 -7.96 0.45 5.55
C ASP A 142 -8.51 0.20 6.97
N HIS A 143 -8.18 -0.96 7.54
CA HIS A 143 -8.56 -1.31 8.91
C HIS A 143 -7.79 -0.56 10.01
N CYS A 144 -6.69 0.14 9.68
CA CYS A 144 -5.85 0.86 10.64
C CYS A 144 -6.30 2.32 10.85
N PHE A 145 -7.01 2.90 9.88
CA PHE A 145 -7.46 4.30 9.89
C PHE A 145 -8.94 4.48 10.27
N PHE A 146 -9.80 3.54 9.86
CA PHE A 146 -11.26 3.73 9.97
C PHE A 146 -11.95 2.92 11.08
N ARG A 147 -11.28 1.93 11.68
CA ARG A 147 -11.89 1.06 12.70
C ARG A 147 -11.24 1.29 14.05
N ILE A 148 -11.98 1.92 14.97
CA ILE A 148 -11.71 1.80 16.41
C ILE A 148 -11.95 0.31 16.71
N GLN A 149 -10.89 -0.46 16.92
CA GLN A 149 -11.05 -1.78 17.52
C GLN A 149 -11.68 -1.53 18.89
N PRO A 150 -12.80 -2.19 19.26
CA PRO A 150 -13.18 -2.22 20.65
C PRO A 150 -11.95 -2.72 21.40
N ILE A 151 -11.51 -1.97 22.41
CA ILE A 151 -10.55 -2.52 23.37
C ILE A 151 -11.19 -3.82 23.83
N ASP A 152 -10.56 -4.96 23.52
CA ASP A 152 -10.91 -6.24 24.10
C ASP A 152 -10.66 -6.10 25.60
N THR A 153 -11.64 -5.52 26.27
CA THR A 153 -11.79 -5.51 27.70
C THR A 153 -12.22 -6.93 28.00
N SER A 154 -11.28 -7.86 27.89
CA SER A 154 -11.38 -9.15 28.56
C SER A 154 -11.28 -8.86 30.05
N ALA A 155 -12.38 -8.31 30.57
CA ALA A 155 -12.74 -8.40 31.96
C ALA A 155 -12.73 -9.89 32.27
N HIS A 156 -11.59 -10.35 32.79
CA HIS A 156 -11.52 -11.58 33.54
C HIS A 156 -12.68 -11.54 34.53
N GLY A 157 -13.53 -12.55 34.45
CA GLY A 157 -14.77 -12.63 35.19
C GLY A 157 -14.56 -12.32 36.66
N LEU A 158 -15.08 -11.17 37.09
CA LEU A 158 -15.58 -11.00 38.43
C LEU A 158 -17.08 -10.94 38.28
N GLY A 159 -17.73 -12.07 38.55
CA GLY A 159 -19.18 -12.12 38.73
C GLY A 159 -19.62 -11.08 39.76
N PRO A 160 -20.91 -10.71 39.79
CA PRO A 160 -21.41 -9.77 40.77
C PRO A 160 -21.10 -10.28 42.17
N MET A 161 -20.12 -9.68 42.84
CA MET A 161 -19.89 -9.93 44.26
C MET A 161 -21.09 -9.35 44.97
N ALA A 162 -21.99 -10.24 45.39
CA ALA A 162 -23.03 -9.91 46.34
C ALA A 162 -22.36 -9.28 47.56
N LEU A 163 -22.50 -7.97 47.73
CA LEU A 163 -22.11 -7.30 48.95
C LEU A 163 -23.02 -7.84 50.05
N PRO A 164 -22.49 -8.47 51.11
CA PRO A 164 -23.31 -8.84 52.25
C PRO A 164 -23.89 -7.55 52.85
N SER A 165 -25.20 -7.55 53.02
CA SER A 165 -26.00 -6.54 53.71
C SER A 165 -25.37 -6.21 55.06
N MET A 166 -24.65 -5.09 55.12
CA MET A 166 -24.25 -4.48 56.39
C MET A 166 -25.41 -3.63 56.89
N ASP A 167 -26.06 -4.12 57.94
CA ASP A 167 -26.93 -3.34 58.82
C ASP A 167 -26.14 -2.13 59.36
N PHE A 168 -26.61 -0.94 59.03
CA PHE A 168 -26.16 0.31 59.66
C PHE A 168 -26.98 0.55 60.93
N PRO A 169 -26.37 0.65 62.12
CA PRO A 169 -27.10 1.06 63.32
C PRO A 169 -27.43 2.55 63.25
N ALA A 170 -28.66 2.89 63.63
CA ALA A 170 -29.20 4.24 63.69
C ALA A 170 -28.35 5.14 64.60
N TYR A 171 -27.82 6.23 64.05
CA TYR A 171 -27.16 7.29 64.80
C TYR A 171 -28.24 8.14 65.50
N SER A 172 -28.23 8.14 66.82
CA SER A 172 -29.12 8.94 67.67
C SER A 172 -28.85 10.44 67.46
N ALA A 173 -29.93 11.18 67.24
CA ALA A 173 -29.92 12.63 67.16
C ALA A 173 -29.58 13.25 68.52
N ILE A 174 -28.61 14.17 68.54
CA ILE A 174 -28.37 15.10 69.65
C ILE A 174 -29.05 16.42 69.28
N SER A 175 -30.06 16.80 70.07
CA SER A 175 -30.39 18.19 70.43
C SER A 175 -31.26 18.16 71.68
#